data_AF-A0A7K5PE14-F1
#
_entry.id   AF-A0A7K5PE14-F1
#
_cell.length_a   1.000
_cell.length_b   1.000
_cell.length_c   1.000
_cell.angle_alpha   90.00
_cell.angle_beta   90.00
_cell.angle_gamma   90.00
#
_symmetry.space_group_name_H-M   'P 1'
#
loop_
_entity.id
_entity.type
_entity.pdbx_description
1 polymer ?
#
loop_
_entity_poly.entity_id
_entity_poly.type
_entity_poly.pdbx_seq_one_letter_code
_entity_poly.pdbx_strand_id
1 'polypeptide(L)'
;KFYITRLLRIKKVRDEDMHHNYTCMLQADESTQMKIVKLKKEKTQDLHVHIFTTGMVLTLLFPFVALAVVFVFVIFRVDFVLFYRNICRRDDTAGDGKEYDAFVSYLKDCVSPTEEEREFALKILPMVLEENFGYKLCIFERDVFPGG
;
A
#
# COMPACT_ATOMS: atom_id res chain seq x y z
N LYS A 1 -43.84 -29.91 53.66
CA LYS A 1 -42.71 -29.00 53.34
C LYS A 1 -43.28 -27.61 53.16
N PHE A 2 -42.91 -26.65 54.01
CA PHE A 2 -43.37 -25.26 53.91
C PHE A 2 -42.40 -24.48 53.02
N TYR A 3 -42.93 -23.65 52.12
CA TYR A 3 -42.15 -22.72 51.31
C TYR A 3 -42.61 -21.30 51.61
N ILE A 4 -41.67 -20.38 51.76
CA ILE A 4 -41.94 -18.95 52.00
C ILE A 4 -41.46 -18.21 50.76
N THR A 5 -42.37 -17.45 50.14
CA THR A 5 -42.07 -16.67 48.94
C THR A 5 -42.39 -15.22 49.19
N ARG A 6 -41.42 -14.32 48.92
CA ARG A 6 -41.64 -12.88 48.82
C ARG A 6 -41.38 -12.42 47.39
N LEU A 7 -42.33 -11.67 46.84
CA LEU A 7 -42.22 -11.10 45.50
C LEU A 7 -41.84 -9.62 45.59
N LEU A 8 -40.74 -9.24 44.94
CA LEU A 8 -40.39 -7.84 44.69
C LEU A 8 -40.85 -7.48 43.27
N ARG A 9 -41.82 -6.57 43.15
CA ARG A 9 -42.35 -6.12 41.86
C ARG A 9 -41.99 -4.66 41.62
N ILE A 10 -41.10 -4.42 40.66
CA ILE A 10 -40.71 -3.07 40.22
C ILE A 10 -41.59 -2.70 39.02
N LYS A 11 -42.47 -1.71 39.17
CA LYS A 11 -43.43 -1.32 38.11
C LYS A 11 -42.77 -0.59 36.93
N LYS A 12 -41.80 0.28 37.24
CA LYS A 12 -41.05 1.05 36.26
C LYS A 12 -39.59 1.08 36.71
N VAL A 13 -38.72 0.47 35.92
CA VAL A 13 -37.29 0.41 36.20
C VAL A 13 -36.66 1.76 35.85
N ARG A 14 -35.98 2.38 36.82
CA ARG A 14 -35.20 3.62 36.65
C ARG A 14 -33.70 3.29 36.64
N ASP A 15 -32.85 4.23 36.21
CA ASP A 15 -31.40 4.02 36.22
C ASP A 15 -30.84 3.82 37.65
N GLU A 16 -31.44 4.45 38.66
CA GLU A 16 -31.11 4.22 40.08
C GLU A 16 -31.28 2.73 40.46
N ASP A 17 -32.32 2.10 39.95
CA ASP A 17 -32.68 0.70 40.23
C ASP A 17 -31.70 -0.28 39.58
N MET A 18 -31.00 0.12 38.52
CA MET A 18 -29.96 -0.67 37.82
C MET A 18 -28.63 -0.70 38.57
N HIS A 19 -28.34 0.34 39.37
CA HIS A 19 -27.12 0.42 40.17
C HIS A 19 -27.28 -0.20 41.57
N HIS A 20 -28.51 -0.62 41.91
CA HIS A 20 -28.83 -1.20 43.19
C HIS A 20 -28.65 -2.73 43.20
N ASN A 21 -28.20 -3.26 44.34
CA ASN A 21 -28.11 -4.70 44.57
C ASN A 21 -29.37 -5.17 45.30
N TYR A 22 -30.11 -6.13 44.74
CA TYR A 22 -31.31 -6.68 45.37
C TYR A 22 -30.95 -7.95 46.12
N THR A 23 -31.08 -7.94 47.45
CA THR A 23 -30.75 -9.09 48.29
C THR A 23 -32.02 -9.79 48.75
N CYS A 24 -32.14 -11.08 48.45
CA CYS A 24 -33.13 -11.97 49.03
C CYS A 24 -32.50 -12.70 50.23
N MET A 25 -33.11 -12.57 51.40
CA MET A 25 -32.62 -13.18 52.64
C MET A 25 -33.68 -14.14 53.19
N LEU A 26 -33.26 -15.36 53.48
CA LEU A 26 -34.05 -16.37 54.18
C LEU A 26 -33.38 -16.63 55.54
N GLN A 27 -34.12 -16.35 56.61
CA GLN A 27 -33.67 -16.60 57.97
C GLN A 27 -34.35 -17.87 58.48
N ALA A 28 -33.56 -18.89 58.79
CA ALA A 28 -33.98 -20.10 59.49
C ALA A 28 -33.31 -20.14 60.88
N ASP A 29 -33.85 -20.97 61.79
CA ASP A 29 -33.45 -20.99 63.21
C ASP A 29 -31.93 -21.13 63.45
N GLU A 30 -31.21 -21.81 62.56
CA GLU A 30 -29.75 -22.03 62.68
C GLU A 30 -28.91 -21.46 61.53
N SER A 31 -29.52 -20.93 60.47
CA SER A 31 -28.76 -20.39 59.33
C SER A 31 -29.48 -19.29 58.56
N THR A 32 -28.73 -18.28 58.13
CA THR A 32 -29.22 -17.23 57.23
C THR A 32 -28.66 -17.45 55.84
N GLN A 33 -29.53 -17.64 54.85
CA GLN A 33 -29.14 -17.70 53.44
C GLN A 33 -29.43 -16.38 52.74
N MET A 34 -28.45 -15.85 52.02
CA MET A 34 -28.57 -14.61 51.26
C MET A 34 -28.19 -14.83 49.80
N LYS A 35 -28.99 -14.26 48.89
CA LYS A 35 -28.70 -14.23 47.45
C LYS A 35 -28.87 -12.81 46.92
N ILE A 36 -27.86 -12.33 46.21
CA ILE A 36 -27.85 -11.00 45.61
C ILE A 36 -28.16 -11.14 44.11
N VAL A 37 -29.11 -10.35 43.63
CA VAL A 37 -29.52 -10.26 42.23
C VAL A 37 -29.24 -8.84 41.76
N LYS A 38 -28.62 -8.70 40.58
CA LYS A 38 -28.39 -7.40 39.93
C LYS A 38 -29.18 -7.35 38.63
N LEU A 39 -29.81 -6.21 38.39
CA LEU A 39 -30.48 -5.94 37.12
C LEU A 39 -29.43 -5.56 36.07
N LYS A 40 -29.59 -6.03 34.84
CA LYS A 40 -28.73 -5.68 33.71
C LYS A 40 -29.59 -5.23 32.55
N LYS A 41 -29.28 -4.06 31.99
CA LYS A 41 -29.92 -3.56 30.77
C LYS A 41 -29.54 -4.44 29.59
N GLU A 42 -30.52 -4.87 28.82
CA GLU A 42 -30.33 -5.60 27.58
C GLU A 42 -29.74 -4.66 26.52
N LYS A 43 -28.56 -5.02 25.97
CA LYS A 43 -27.82 -4.21 24.97
C LYS A 43 -28.11 -4.66 23.53
N THR A 44 -29.38 -4.74 23.13
CA THR A 44 -29.72 -5.35 21.83
C THR A 44 -29.78 -4.38 20.64
N GLN A 45 -29.86 -3.07 20.84
CA GLN A 45 -30.11 -2.14 19.72
C GLN A 45 -28.86 -1.38 19.22
N ASP A 46 -27.97 -0.93 20.10
CA ASP A 46 -26.81 -0.12 19.67
C ASP A 46 -25.81 -0.90 18.80
N LEU A 47 -25.65 -2.20 19.06
CA LEU A 47 -24.70 -3.04 18.34
C LEU A 47 -25.15 -3.28 16.88
N HIS A 48 -26.44 -3.50 16.68
CA HIS A 48 -26.99 -3.80 15.35
C HIS A 48 -26.96 -2.57 14.44
N VAL A 49 -27.25 -1.38 14.99
CA VAL A 49 -27.20 -0.11 14.27
C VAL A 49 -25.76 0.21 13.84
N HIS A 50 -24.78 0.10 14.75
CA HIS A 50 -23.39 0.40 14.43
C HIS A 50 -22.81 -0.51 13.34
N ILE A 51 -23.14 -1.81 13.38
CA ILE A 51 -22.70 -2.78 12.36
C ILE A 51 -23.31 -2.43 10.99
N PHE A 52 -24.60 -2.10 10.95
CA PHE A 52 -25.29 -1.75 9.70
C PHE A 52 -24.75 -0.44 9.11
N THR A 53 -24.56 0.59 9.93
CA THR A 53 -24.01 1.88 9.49
C THR A 53 -22.58 1.73 8.97
N THR A 54 -21.74 0.98 9.67
CA THR A 54 -20.35 0.74 9.24
C THR A 54 -20.29 -0.03 7.92
N GLY A 55 -21.13 -1.06 7.77
CA GLY A 55 -21.23 -1.83 6.54
C GLY A 55 -21.64 -0.98 5.34
N MET A 56 -22.68 -0.16 5.49
CA MET A 56 -23.15 0.72 4.41
C MET A 56 -22.09 1.74 3.97
N VAL A 57 -21.41 2.36 4.93
CA VAL A 57 -20.34 3.34 4.63
C VAL A 57 -19.21 2.68 3.84
N LEU A 58 -18.79 1.47 4.24
CA LEU A 58 -17.72 0.75 3.55
C LEU A 58 -18.12 0.37 2.11
N THR A 59 -19.36 -0.09 1.91
CA THR A 59 -19.86 -0.45 0.57
C THR A 59 -19.91 0.75 -0.37
N LEU A 60 -20.15 1.96 0.13
CA LEU A 60 -20.17 3.18 -0.68
C LEU A 60 -18.77 3.73 -0.97
N LEU A 61 -17.85 3.65 0.00
CA LEU A 61 -16.50 4.19 -0.15
C LEU A 61 -15.60 3.29 -1.00
N PHE A 62 -15.75 1.96 -0.88
CA PHE A 62 -14.93 0.98 -1.60
C PHE A 62 -14.91 1.19 -3.13
N PRO A 63 -16.04 1.35 -3.84
CA PRO A 63 -16.03 1.58 -5.29
C PRO A 63 -15.36 2.91 -5.65
N PHE A 64 -15.55 3.96 -4.85
CA PHE A 64 -14.93 5.27 -5.07
C PHE A 64 -13.40 5.18 -5.00
N VAL A 65 -12.88 4.48 -3.99
CA VAL A 65 -11.44 4.24 -3.84
C VAL A 65 -10.92 3.38 -4.98
N ALA A 66 -11.62 2.31 -5.36
CA ALA A 66 -11.23 1.47 -6.47
C ALA A 66 -11.15 2.26 -7.80
N LEU A 67 -12.15 3.10 -8.08
CA LEU A 67 -12.15 4.00 -9.25
C LEU A 67 -10.98 4.97 -9.22
N ALA A 68 -10.69 5.60 -8.07
CA ALA A 68 -9.56 6.50 -7.93
C ALA A 68 -8.22 5.79 -8.19
N VAL A 69 -8.05 4.58 -7.64
CA VAL A 69 -6.84 3.76 -7.87
C VAL A 69 -6.70 3.41 -9.34
N VAL A 70 -7.76 2.95 -10.00
CA VAL A 70 -7.75 2.64 -11.43
C VAL A 70 -7.42 3.88 -12.26
N PHE A 71 -8.01 5.03 -11.93
CA PHE A 71 -7.76 6.29 -12.64
C PHE A 71 -6.29 6.72 -12.52
N VAL A 72 -5.74 6.70 -11.31
CA VAL A 72 -4.32 6.95 -11.05
C VAL A 72 -3.47 5.94 -11.84
N PHE A 73 -3.78 4.65 -11.79
CA PHE A 73 -3.03 3.63 -12.51
C PHE A 73 -3.04 3.83 -14.03
N VAL A 74 -4.16 4.28 -14.61
CA VAL A 74 -4.26 4.57 -16.04
C VAL A 74 -3.40 5.78 -16.42
N ILE A 75 -3.45 6.87 -15.64
CA ILE A 75 -2.63 8.07 -15.89
C ILE A 75 -1.15 7.72 -15.78
N PHE A 76 -0.76 7.08 -14.68
CA PHE A 76 0.63 6.71 -14.41
C PHE A 76 1.06 5.43 -15.11
N ARG A 77 0.27 4.89 -16.05
CA ARG A 77 0.63 3.65 -16.76
C ARG A 77 1.99 3.79 -17.45
N VAL A 78 2.20 4.91 -18.14
CA VAL A 78 3.45 5.17 -18.87
C VAL A 78 4.60 5.35 -17.89
N ASP A 79 4.40 6.11 -16.82
CA ASP A 79 5.42 6.33 -15.79
C ASP A 79 5.79 5.04 -15.07
N PHE A 80 4.81 4.17 -14.78
CA PHE A 80 5.05 2.86 -14.18
C PHE A 80 5.85 1.95 -15.10
N VAL A 81 5.52 1.94 -16.40
CA VAL A 81 6.29 1.18 -17.41
C VAL A 81 7.71 1.73 -17.54
N LEU A 82 7.87 3.06 -17.57
CA LEU A 82 9.18 3.70 -17.64
C LEU A 82 10.02 3.44 -16.38
N PHE A 83 9.40 3.50 -15.20
CA PHE A 83 10.04 3.20 -13.93
C PHE A 83 10.45 1.73 -13.83
N TYR A 84 9.55 0.81 -14.17
CA TYR A 84 9.82 -0.62 -14.24
C TYR A 84 10.97 -0.91 -15.21
N ARG A 85 10.94 -0.31 -16.40
CA ARG A 85 12.01 -0.45 -17.39
C ARG A 85 13.32 0.15 -16.88
N ASN A 86 13.31 1.29 -16.19
CA ASN A 86 14.52 1.89 -15.65
C ASN A 86 15.17 1.01 -14.58
N ILE A 87 14.36 0.39 -13.72
CA ILE A 87 14.85 -0.57 -12.71
C ILE A 87 15.40 -1.82 -13.39
N CYS A 88 14.63 -2.42 -14.31
CA CYS A 88 15.00 -3.68 -14.97
C CYS A 88 16.19 -3.52 -15.93
N ARG A 89 16.22 -2.44 -16.74
CA ARG A 89 17.29 -2.14 -17.71
C ARG A 89 18.63 -1.81 -17.04
N ARG A 90 18.60 -1.30 -15.81
CA ARG A 90 19.83 -1.08 -15.03
C ARG A 90 20.51 -2.40 -14.68
N ASP A 91 19.76 -3.50 -14.55
CA ASP A 91 20.33 -4.82 -14.29
C ASP A 91 20.83 -5.51 -15.57
N ASP A 92 20.16 -5.34 -16.72
CA ASP A 92 20.55 -6.00 -17.98
C ASP A 92 21.96 -5.59 -18.48
N THR A 93 22.38 -4.35 -18.19
CA THR A 93 23.68 -3.82 -18.67
C THR A 93 24.84 -4.19 -17.73
N ALA A 94 24.56 -4.63 -16.50
CA ALA A 94 25.58 -4.89 -15.48
C ALA A 94 26.21 -6.30 -15.55
N GLY A 95 25.68 -7.19 -16.39
CA GLY A 95 26.06 -8.61 -16.40
C GLY A 95 26.37 -9.24 -17.76
N ASP A 96 26.29 -8.50 -18.87
CA ASP A 96 26.44 -9.09 -20.22
C ASP A 96 27.89 -9.20 -20.71
N GLY A 97 28.87 -8.74 -19.92
CA GLY A 97 30.28 -8.78 -20.26
C GLY A 97 30.68 -7.88 -21.42
N LYS A 98 29.78 -7.00 -21.91
CA LYS A 98 30.12 -6.04 -22.95
C LYS A 98 30.94 -4.89 -22.36
N GLU A 99 31.99 -4.56 -23.08
CA GLU A 99 32.87 -3.47 -22.71
C GLU A 99 32.31 -2.09 -23.08
N TYR A 100 31.37 -2.01 -24.03
CA TYR A 100 30.86 -0.76 -24.59
C TYR A 100 29.33 -0.77 -24.68
N ASP A 101 28.71 0.38 -24.37
CA ASP A 101 27.25 0.58 -24.39
C ASP A 101 26.72 0.87 -25.80
N ALA A 102 27.55 1.48 -26.66
CA ALA A 102 27.21 1.79 -28.05
C ALA A 102 28.45 1.80 -28.94
N PHE A 103 28.26 1.46 -30.22
CA PHE A 103 29.28 1.53 -31.26
C PHE A 103 28.99 2.70 -32.21
N VAL A 104 30.00 3.52 -32.48
CA VAL A 104 29.90 4.70 -33.34
C VAL A 104 30.66 4.43 -34.64
N SER A 105 29.93 4.43 -35.76
CA SER A 105 30.49 4.42 -37.11
C SER A 105 30.11 5.69 -37.86
N TYR A 106 31.04 6.20 -38.66
CA TYR A 106 30.83 7.35 -39.52
C TYR A 106 31.46 7.10 -40.89
N LEU A 107 30.93 7.73 -41.93
CA LEU A 107 31.34 7.48 -43.31
C LEU A 107 32.52 8.36 -43.68
N LYS A 108 33.67 7.74 -43.96
CA LYS A 108 34.93 8.45 -44.26
C LYS A 108 35.12 8.78 -45.74
N ASP A 109 34.45 8.04 -46.63
CA ASP A 109 34.80 7.96 -48.06
C ASP A 109 33.83 8.67 -49.01
N CYS A 110 32.85 9.43 -48.51
CA CYS A 110 32.12 10.35 -49.38
C CYS A 110 32.99 11.58 -49.66
N VAL A 111 32.88 12.14 -50.87
CA VAL A 111 33.76 13.16 -51.49
C VAL A 111 34.02 14.43 -50.65
N SER A 112 33.32 14.58 -49.53
CA SER A 112 33.80 15.25 -48.33
C SER A 112 32.91 14.81 -47.17
N PRO A 113 33.35 13.99 -46.19
CA PRO A 113 32.74 14.12 -44.87
C PRO A 113 32.96 15.58 -44.48
N THR A 114 31.90 16.28 -44.12
CA THR A 114 32.07 17.62 -43.57
C THR A 114 32.97 17.43 -42.35
N GLU A 115 34.13 18.08 -42.25
CA GLU A 115 35.04 17.93 -41.08
C GLU A 115 34.27 18.01 -39.74
N GLU A 116 33.15 18.74 -39.76
CA GLU A 116 32.12 18.83 -38.73
C GLU A 116 31.53 17.48 -38.27
N GLU A 117 31.21 16.54 -39.17
CA GLU A 117 30.65 15.23 -38.81
C GLU A 117 31.69 14.35 -38.10
N ARG A 118 32.93 14.43 -38.57
CA ARG A 118 34.07 13.74 -37.96
C ARG A 118 34.40 14.34 -36.60
N GLU A 119 34.43 15.67 -36.50
CA GLU A 119 34.64 16.37 -35.23
C GLU A 119 33.50 16.08 -34.23
N PHE A 120 32.26 16.02 -34.71
CA PHE A 120 31.11 15.66 -33.89
C PHE A 120 31.23 14.23 -33.35
N ALA A 121 31.52 13.25 -34.21
CA ALA A 121 31.62 11.85 -33.81
C ALA A 121 32.81 11.57 -32.87
N LEU A 122 33.94 12.24 -33.06
CA LEU A 122 35.18 11.97 -32.30
C LEU A 122 35.36 12.85 -31.06
N LYS A 123 34.76 14.05 -31.01
CA LYS A 123 34.92 14.98 -29.89
C LYS A 123 33.61 15.25 -29.15
N ILE A 124 32.56 15.66 -29.87
CA ILE A 124 31.31 16.11 -29.23
C ILE A 124 30.56 14.91 -28.61
N LEU A 125 30.46 13.80 -29.34
CA LEU A 125 29.77 12.60 -28.86
C LEU A 125 30.41 12.04 -27.58
N PRO A 126 31.75 11.83 -27.54
CA PRO A 126 32.40 11.33 -26.33
C PRO A 126 32.29 12.31 -25.16
N MET A 127 32.47 13.61 -25.42
CA MET A 127 32.34 14.65 -24.39
C MET A 127 30.95 14.64 -23.74
N VAL A 128 29.88 14.50 -24.52
CA VAL A 128 28.53 14.47 -23.96
C VAL A 128 28.24 13.12 -23.32
N LEU A 129 28.39 12.02 -24.06
CA LEU A 129 27.90 10.71 -23.62
C LEU A 129 28.82 10.04 -22.60
N GLU A 130 30.14 10.15 -22.75
CA GLU A 130 31.10 9.56 -21.80
C GLU A 130 31.25 10.47 -20.56
N GLU A 131 31.46 11.78 -20.72
CA GLU A 131 31.70 12.67 -19.56
C GLU A 131 30.41 13.09 -18.82
N ASN A 132 29.35 13.50 -19.52
CA ASN A 132 28.13 13.98 -18.85
C ASN A 132 27.17 12.86 -18.46
N PHE A 133 27.13 11.76 -19.21
CA PHE A 133 26.16 10.67 -19.01
C PHE A 133 26.80 9.34 -18.58
N GLY A 134 28.13 9.22 -18.58
CA GLY A 134 28.85 8.04 -18.09
C GLY A 134 28.73 6.79 -18.95
N TYR A 135 28.35 6.94 -20.24
CA TYR A 135 28.32 5.83 -21.19
C TYR A 135 29.73 5.48 -21.67
N LYS A 136 29.97 4.23 -22.07
CA LYS A 136 31.23 3.80 -22.69
C LYS A 136 31.03 3.56 -24.19
N LEU A 137 31.60 4.41 -25.05
CA LEU A 137 31.45 4.33 -26.50
C LEU A 137 32.62 3.58 -27.14
N CYS A 138 32.34 2.71 -28.12
CA CYS A 138 33.34 2.12 -29.00
C CYS A 138 33.38 2.91 -30.30
N ILE A 139 34.51 3.56 -30.58
CA ILE A 139 34.72 4.36 -31.80
C ILE A 139 35.66 3.60 -32.72
N PHE A 140 35.25 3.39 -33.97
CA PHE A 140 36.01 2.62 -34.95
C PHE A 140 37.48 3.05 -35.11
N GLU A 141 37.79 4.35 -35.07
CA GLU A 141 39.17 4.83 -35.23
C GLU A 141 40.02 4.80 -33.95
N ARG A 142 39.39 4.76 -32.77
CA ARG A 142 40.08 4.84 -31.47
C ARG A 142 40.25 3.47 -30.83
N ASP A 143 39.18 2.68 -30.88
CA ASP A 143 38.99 1.52 -30.00
C ASP A 143 39.05 0.18 -30.76
N VAL A 144 39.13 0.21 -32.10
CA VAL A 144 39.24 -0.99 -32.94
C VAL A 144 40.65 -1.10 -33.51
N PHE A 145 41.39 -2.15 -33.12
CA PHE A 145 42.74 -2.39 -33.60
C PHE A 145 42.75 -3.06 -34.97
N PRO A 146 43.69 -2.71 -35.87
CA PRO A 146 43.88 -3.41 -37.14
C PRO A 146 44.49 -4.79 -36.87
N GLY A 147 43.63 -5.80 -36.71
CA GLY A 147 44.06 -7.17 -36.40
C GLY A 147 42.96 -8.07 -35.84
N GLY A 148 41.89 -7.48 -35.30
CA GLY A 148 40.86 -8.22 -34.54
C GLY A 148 41.25 -8.39 -33.09
#